data_AF-A0A060XY86-F1
#
_entry.id   AF-A0A060XY86-F1
#
_cell.length_a   1.000
_cell.length_b   1.000
_cell.length_c   1.000
_cell.angle_alpha   90.00
_cell.angle_beta   90.00
_cell.angle_gamma   90.00
#
_symmetry.space_group_name_H-M   'P 1'
#
loop_
_entity.id
_entity.type
_entity.pdbx_description
1 polymer ?
#
loop_
_entity_poly.entity_id
_entity_poly.type
_entity_poly.pdbx_seq_one_letter_code
_entity_poly.pdbx_strand_id
1 'polypeptide(L)'
;MRYTERGVESGCVSNWGSITGSTCTIRSTYTGDSGVYWCESGSGEYSNAVNITVHAGDVILESPVHPMTEGDSVTLRCKYWTTSSNIKADFYKDHSSTHQE
;
A
#
# COMPACT_ATOMS: atom_id res chain seq x y z
N MET A 1 -8.98 2.28 -13.61
CA MET A 1 -8.09 3.35 -14.11
C MET A 1 -7.00 3.60 -13.09
N ARG A 2 -5.86 4.12 -13.51
CA ARG A 2 -4.80 4.57 -12.62
C ARG A 2 -4.00 5.73 -13.20
N TYR A 3 -3.43 6.52 -12.30
CA TYR A 3 -2.40 7.51 -12.60
C TYR A 3 -1.20 7.24 -11.68
N THR A 4 -0.11 6.72 -12.24
CA THR A 4 1.09 6.38 -11.49
C THR A 4 2.14 7.47 -11.57
N GLU A 5 3.24 7.32 -10.80
CA GLU A 5 4.41 8.21 -10.87
C GLU A 5 5.02 8.36 -12.27
N ARG A 6 4.68 7.46 -13.21
CA ARG A 6 5.09 7.57 -14.62
C ARG A 6 4.35 8.68 -15.39
N GLY A 7 3.33 9.29 -14.78
CA GLY A 7 2.61 10.44 -15.33
C GLY A 7 1.67 10.11 -16.49
N VAL A 8 1.29 8.84 -16.66
CA VAL A 8 0.41 8.40 -17.75
C VAL A 8 -0.82 7.71 -17.17
N GLU A 9 -1.99 8.24 -17.50
CA GLU A 9 -3.26 7.59 -17.19
C GLU A 9 -3.37 6.27 -17.96
N SER A 10 -3.76 5.20 -17.27
CA SER A 10 -3.93 3.90 -17.89
C SER A 10 -5.13 3.13 -17.36
N GLY A 11 -5.85 2.47 -18.27
CA GLY A 11 -6.87 1.48 -17.95
C GLY A 11 -6.26 0.16 -17.50
N CYS A 12 -7.07 -0.66 -16.82
CA CYS A 12 -6.65 -2.00 -16.37
C CYS A 12 -6.61 -2.96 -17.55
N VAL A 13 -5.47 -3.00 -18.22
CA VAL A 13 -5.26 -3.80 -19.45
C VAL A 13 -4.07 -4.74 -19.27
N SER A 14 -3.96 -5.73 -20.16
CA SER A 14 -3.03 -6.87 -20.10
C SER A 14 -1.56 -6.53 -19.85
N ASN A 15 -1.16 -5.27 -20.08
CA ASN A 15 0.21 -4.78 -19.88
C ASN A 15 0.61 -4.74 -18.39
N TRP A 16 -0.36 -4.64 -17.48
CA TRP A 16 -0.09 -4.57 -16.03
C TRP A 16 -1.25 -5.07 -15.16
N GLY A 17 -2.42 -5.36 -15.73
CA GLY A 17 -3.56 -5.90 -15.00
C GLY A 17 -4.49 -6.73 -15.88
N SER A 18 -5.52 -7.30 -15.27
CA SER A 18 -6.59 -8.04 -15.97
C SER A 18 -7.94 -7.71 -15.37
N ILE A 19 -8.95 -7.48 -16.21
CA ILE A 19 -10.32 -7.24 -15.77
C ILE A 19 -11.12 -8.54 -15.78
N THR A 20 -11.81 -8.83 -14.68
CA THR A 20 -12.83 -9.87 -14.57
C THR A 20 -14.09 -9.25 -13.96
N GLY A 21 -15.13 -9.03 -14.77
CA GLY A 21 -16.32 -8.30 -14.34
C GLY A 21 -15.97 -6.85 -13.98
N SER A 22 -16.31 -6.41 -12.76
CA SER A 22 -15.96 -5.10 -12.21
C SER A 22 -14.61 -5.06 -11.49
N THR A 23 -13.86 -6.16 -11.47
CA THR A 23 -12.61 -6.29 -10.72
C THR A 23 -11.40 -6.15 -11.64
N CYS A 24 -10.48 -5.25 -11.27
CA CYS A 24 -9.14 -5.16 -11.85
C CYS A 24 -8.14 -5.89 -10.96
N THR A 25 -7.47 -6.90 -11.50
CA THR A 25 -6.43 -7.67 -10.79
C THR A 25 -5.05 -7.31 -11.31
N ILE A 26 -4.17 -6.87 -10.41
CA ILE A 26 -2.75 -6.62 -10.69
C ILE A 26 -1.96 -7.82 -10.18
N ARG A 27 -1.28 -8.55 -11.08
CA ARG A 27 -0.56 -9.80 -10.71
C ARG A 27 0.81 -9.57 -10.11
N SER A 28 1.47 -8.49 -10.52
CA SER A 28 2.81 -8.13 -10.07
C SER A 28 2.85 -6.62 -9.90
N THR A 29 3.24 -6.18 -8.71
CA THR A 29 3.34 -4.78 -8.34
C THR A 29 4.80 -4.40 -8.19
N TYR A 30 5.17 -3.27 -8.78
CA TYR A 30 6.48 -2.64 -8.65
C TYR A 30 6.30 -1.28 -7.99
N THR A 31 7.37 -0.72 -7.41
CA THR A 31 7.31 0.61 -6.76
C THR A 31 6.74 1.69 -7.67
N GLY A 32 7.07 1.65 -8.97
CA GLY A 32 6.52 2.57 -9.98
C GLY A 32 5.05 2.34 -10.36
N ASP A 33 4.39 1.34 -9.77
CA ASP A 33 2.93 1.20 -9.83
C ASP A 33 2.23 1.99 -8.71
N SER A 34 2.97 2.64 -7.81
CA SER A 34 2.39 3.57 -6.84
C SER A 34 1.67 4.72 -7.55
N GLY A 35 0.52 5.12 -7.00
CA GLY A 35 -0.28 6.18 -7.59
C GLY A 35 -1.74 6.18 -7.17
N VAL A 36 -2.54 6.93 -7.91
CA VAL A 36 -3.97 7.12 -7.68
C VAL A 36 -4.76 6.13 -8.53
N TYR A 37 -5.71 5.43 -7.92
CA TYR A 37 -6.52 4.40 -8.56
C TYR A 37 -8.01 4.70 -8.38
N TRP A 38 -8.80 4.47 -9.43
CA TRP A 38 -10.26 4.63 -9.40
C TRP A 38 -10.93 3.70 -10.41
N CYS A 39 -12.23 3.45 -10.19
CA CYS A 39 -13.09 2.74 -11.13
C CYS A 39 -13.90 3.74 -11.95
N GLU A 40 -14.19 3.37 -13.18
CA GLU A 40 -15.07 4.11 -14.10
C GLU A 40 -16.20 3.16 -14.51
N SER A 41 -17.44 3.63 -14.45
CA SER A 41 -18.61 2.90 -14.90
C SER A 41 -18.83 3.08 -16.41
N GLY A 42 -19.65 2.22 -17.02
CA GLY A 42 -20.06 2.39 -18.43
C GLY A 42 -20.89 3.66 -18.69
N SER A 43 -21.44 4.29 -17.64
CA SER A 43 -22.13 5.59 -17.69
C SER A 43 -21.18 6.79 -17.57
N GLY A 44 -19.87 6.56 -17.37
CA GLY A 44 -18.87 7.62 -17.19
C GLY A 44 -18.78 8.18 -15.77
N GLU A 45 -19.33 7.47 -14.77
CA GLU A 45 -19.21 7.86 -13.37
C GLU A 45 -17.92 7.29 -12.76
N TYR A 46 -17.29 8.07 -11.88
CA TYR A 46 -16.06 7.68 -11.19
C TYR A 46 -16.33 7.25 -9.75
N SER A 47 -15.64 6.21 -9.30
CA SER A 47 -15.56 5.91 -7.87
C SER A 47 -14.72 6.96 -7.14
N ASN A 48 -14.76 6.91 -5.81
CA ASN A 48 -13.73 7.57 -5.02
C ASN A 48 -12.35 7.07 -5.45
N ALA A 49 -11.39 7.98 -5.50
CA ALA A 49 -10.01 7.68 -5.80
C ALA A 49 -9.28 7.23 -4.52
N VAL A 50 -8.38 6.25 -4.65
CA VAL A 50 -7.54 5.75 -3.55
C VAL A 50 -6.07 5.88 -3.92
N ASN A 51 -5.23 6.19 -2.94
CA ASN A 51 -3.78 6.18 -3.10
C ASN A 51 -3.25 4.79 -2.73
N ILE A 52 -2.57 4.15 -3.67
CA ILE A 52 -1.87 2.88 -3.47
C ILE A 52 -0.37 3.18 -3.47
N THR A 53 0.30 2.80 -2.38
CA THR A 53 1.76 2.89 -2.27
C THR A 53 2.34 1.48 -2.28
N VAL A 54 3.30 1.24 -3.18
CA VAL A 54 4.01 -0.04 -3.31
C VAL A 54 5.44 0.18 -2.82
N HIS A 55 5.83 -0.51 -1.75
CA HIS A 55 7.19 -0.48 -1.24
C HIS A 55 8.01 -1.64 -1.82
N ALA A 56 9.31 -1.39 -2.07
CA ALA A 56 10.27 -2.45 -2.33
C ALA A 56 10.79 -2.96 -0.98
N GLY A 57 10.58 -4.25 -0.71
CA GLY A 57 11.03 -4.89 0.53
C GLY A 57 10.03 -5.91 1.03
N ASP A 58 10.49 -6.70 1.98
CA ASP A 58 9.72 -7.82 2.53
C ASP A 58 8.71 -7.41 3.60
N VAL A 59 8.92 -6.24 4.22
CA VAL A 59 8.15 -5.77 5.37
C VAL A 59 7.73 -4.32 5.21
N ILE A 60 6.58 -3.99 5.80
CA ILE A 60 6.06 -2.64 5.93
C ILE A 60 5.94 -2.34 7.43
N LEU A 61 6.51 -1.21 7.86
CA LEU A 61 6.31 -0.67 9.21
C LEU A 61 5.03 0.17 9.20
N GLU A 62 4.04 -0.26 9.96
CA GLU A 62 2.81 0.49 10.19
C GLU A 62 2.92 1.23 11.52
N SER A 63 2.80 2.55 11.45
CA SER A 63 2.74 3.45 12.59
C SER A 63 1.35 4.10 12.69
N PRO A 64 1.01 4.69 13.85
CA PRO A 64 -0.20 5.49 13.98
C PRO A 64 -0.21 6.66 12.99
N VAL A 65 -1.41 6.95 12.46
CA VAL A 65 -1.61 7.98 11.42
C VAL A 65 -1.75 9.39 12.00
N HIS A 66 -2.13 9.47 13.28
CA HIS A 66 -2.37 10.74 13.97
C HIS A 66 -1.17 11.13 14.85
N PRO A 67 -0.84 12.43 14.93
CA PRO A 67 0.15 12.91 15.90
C PRO A 67 -0.25 12.47 17.29
N MET A 68 0.70 11.89 18.01
CA MET A 68 0.51 11.44 19.39
C MET A 68 1.14 12.43 20.36
N THR A 69 0.64 12.43 21.58
CA THR A 69 1.14 13.25 22.68
C THR A 69 2.12 12.47 23.56
N GLU A 70 3.02 13.17 24.24
CA GLU A 70 3.94 12.55 25.20
C GLU A 70 3.12 11.86 26.31
N GLY A 71 3.47 10.60 26.60
CA GLY A 71 2.75 9.75 27.55
C GLY A 71 1.75 8.78 26.90
N ASP A 72 1.42 8.95 25.62
CA ASP A 72 0.57 8.00 24.89
C ASP A 72 1.31 6.69 24.57
N SER A 73 0.58 5.57 24.61
CA SER A 73 1.11 4.29 24.16
C SER A 73 1.14 4.20 22.64
N VAL A 74 2.26 3.72 22.09
CA VAL A 74 2.45 3.54 20.65
C VAL A 74 2.43 2.06 20.33
N THR A 75 1.61 1.68 19.36
CA THR A 75 1.64 0.35 18.77
C THR A 75 2.23 0.43 17.38
N LEU A 76 3.38 -0.21 17.18
CA LEU A 76 3.98 -0.42 15.87
C LEU A 76 3.64 -1.82 15.38
N ARG A 77 3.41 -1.97 14.08
CA ARG A 77 3.17 -3.28 13.48
C ARG A 77 4.13 -3.48 12.31
N CYS A 78 4.88 -4.57 12.35
CA CYS A 78 5.67 -5.04 11.22
C CYS A 78 4.81 -6.03 10.43
N LYS A 79 4.52 -5.69 9.18
CA LYS A 79 3.70 -6.53 8.30
C LYS A 79 4.56 -7.09 7.18
N TYR A 80 4.71 -8.41 7.12
CA TYR A 80 5.33 -9.07 5.99
C TYR A 80 4.40 -8.99 4.76
N TRP A 81 4.96 -8.97 3.56
CA TRP A 81 4.18 -8.85 2.31
C TRP A 81 3.23 -10.04 2.06
N THR A 82 3.46 -11.18 2.70
CA THR A 82 2.55 -12.34 2.71
C THR A 82 1.69 -12.38 3.98
N THR A 83 0.60 -13.15 3.94
CA THR A 83 -0.44 -13.25 4.99
C THR A 83 0.02 -13.84 6.34
N SER A 84 1.33 -14.03 6.56
CA SER A 84 1.84 -14.54 7.83
C SER A 84 1.84 -13.44 8.90
N SER A 85 0.90 -13.55 9.84
CA SER A 85 0.62 -12.55 10.87
C SER A 85 1.48 -12.65 12.13
N ASN A 86 2.47 -13.57 12.19
CA ASN A 86 3.28 -13.79 13.39
C ASN A 86 4.78 -13.88 13.08
N ILE A 87 5.33 -12.87 12.43
CA ILE A 87 6.79 -12.72 12.29
C ILE A 87 7.37 -12.08 13.55
N LYS A 88 8.46 -12.65 14.09
CA LYS A 88 9.27 -11.94 15.08
C LYS A 88 9.88 -10.73 14.38
N ALA A 89 9.72 -9.56 14.98
CA ALA A 89 10.22 -8.31 14.44
C ALA A 89 10.94 -7.54 15.54
N ASP A 90 12.09 -6.98 15.18
CA ASP A 90 12.80 -6.01 15.99
C ASP A 90 12.54 -4.61 15.42
N PHE A 91 12.19 -3.66 16.28
CA PHE A 91 11.93 -2.27 15.89
C PHE A 91 13.15 -1.41 16.19
N TYR A 92 13.52 -0.56 15.24
CA TYR A 92 14.67 0.33 15.36
C TYR A 92 14.24 1.78 15.17
N LYS A 93 14.79 2.66 16.02
CA LYS A 93 14.69 4.11 15.90
C LYS A 93 16.11 4.68 15.86
N ASP A 94 16.45 5.43 14.82
CA ASP A 94 17.76 6.08 14.68
C ASP A 94 18.96 5.12 14.89
N HIS A 95 18.85 3.89 14.36
CA HIS A 95 19.82 2.79 14.51
C HIS A 95 19.93 2.19 15.93
N SER A 96 19.09 2.59 16.87
CA SER A 96 18.96 1.98 18.19
C SER A 96 17.77 1.01 18.24
N SER A 97 17.99 -0.21 18.74
CA SER A 97 16.91 -1.20 18.92
C SER A 97 16.00 -0.77 20.07
N THR A 98 14.71 -0.69 19.82
CA THR A 98 13.70 -0.49 20.86
C THR A 98 13.25 -1.87 21.31
N HIS A 99 13.71 -2.32 22.48
CA HIS A 99 13.18 -3.55 23.08
C HIS A 99 11.71 -3.32 23.43
N GLN A 100 10.82 -4.12 22.84
CA GLN A 100 9.43 -4.19 23.23
C GLN A 100 9.26 -5.43 24.12
N GLU A 101 8.88 -5.22 25.39
CA GLU A 101 8.30 -6.27 26.24
C GLU A 101 6.88 -6.60 25.78
#